data_AF-A0A5S9NMR1-F1
#
_entry.id   AF-A0A5S9NMR1-F1
#
_cell.length_a   1.000
_cell.length_b   1.000
_cell.length_c   1.000
_cell.angle_alpha   90.00
_cell.angle_beta   90.00
_cell.angle_gamma   90.00
#
_symmetry.space_group_name_H-M   'P 1'
#
loop_
_entity.id
_entity.type
_entity.pdbx_description
1 polymer ?
#
loop_
_entity_poly.entity_id
_entity_poly.type
_entity_poly.pdbx_seq_one_letter_code
_entity_poly.pdbx_strand_id
1 'polypeptide(L)'
;MTNAIERAAFQPQPIHVRVGREDLEIESLDSAIHFIRSLRHDHLGRYAEMLLTQMESARQPQQQHDAWVAFSTWTDACHLRHDSGHWSRAA
;
A
#
# COMPACT_ATOMS: atom_id res chain seq x y z
N MET A 1 -20.80 12.13 29.41
CA MET A 1 -19.39 12.03 28.97
C MET A 1 -19.38 11.17 27.71
N THR A 2 -19.47 11.80 26.55
CA THR A 2 -19.58 11.11 25.26
C THR A 2 -18.18 11.10 24.65
N ASN A 3 -17.58 9.91 24.53
CA ASN A 3 -16.22 9.70 24.02
C ASN A 3 -16.12 10.20 22.57
N ALA A 4 -15.66 11.44 22.41
CA ALA A 4 -15.12 11.95 21.16
C ALA A 4 -13.69 11.42 21.02
N ILE A 5 -13.55 10.12 20.76
CA ILE A 5 -12.38 9.67 20.01
C ILE A 5 -12.74 10.01 18.57
N GLU A 6 -12.30 11.18 18.12
CA GLU A 6 -12.22 11.51 16.70
C GLU A 6 -11.61 10.30 16.01
N ARG A 7 -12.43 9.56 15.25
CA ARG A 7 -11.92 8.53 14.36
C ARG A 7 -11.14 9.30 13.30
N ALA A 8 -9.83 9.44 13.50
CA ALA A 8 -8.95 10.05 12.52
C ALA A 8 -9.27 9.41 11.16
N ALA A 9 -9.61 10.24 10.19
CA ALA A 9 -9.80 9.76 8.83
C ALA A 9 -8.50 9.09 8.39
N PHE A 10 -8.61 7.92 7.77
CA PHE A 10 -7.46 7.23 7.20
C PHE A 10 -6.80 8.14 6.16
N GLN A 11 -5.54 8.52 6.41
CA GLN A 11 -4.72 9.36 5.55
C GLN A 11 -3.34 8.71 5.40
N PRO A 12 -3.16 7.83 4.40
CA PRO A 12 -1.89 7.16 4.19
C PRO A 12 -0.80 8.12 3.69
N GLN A 13 0.45 7.80 4.00
CA GLN A 13 1.60 8.41 3.32
C GLN A 13 1.77 7.75 1.94
N PRO A 14 1.95 8.52 0.85
CA PRO A 14 2.13 7.96 -0.49
C PRO A 14 3.32 6.99 -0.57
N ILE A 15 3.20 5.98 -1.45
CA ILE A 15 4.25 5.00 -1.73
C ILE A 15 4.64 5.13 -3.21
N HIS A 16 5.92 5.33 -3.49
CA HIS A 16 6.44 5.30 -4.86
C HIS A 16 6.87 3.89 -5.22
N VAL A 17 6.31 3.36 -6.30
CA VAL A 17 6.62 2.03 -6.83
C VAL A 17 7.21 2.14 -8.23
N ARG A 18 8.18 1.26 -8.52
CA ARG A 18 8.75 1.10 -9.85
C ARG A 18 8.39 -0.27 -10.41
N VAL A 19 7.73 -0.28 -11.56
CA VAL A 19 7.41 -1.51 -12.30
C VAL A 19 7.99 -1.40 -13.70
N GLY A 20 8.97 -2.25 -14.03
CA GLY A 20 9.71 -2.14 -15.29
C GLY A 20 10.45 -0.80 -15.39
N ARG A 21 9.96 0.10 -16.27
CA ARG A 21 10.51 1.46 -16.49
C ARG A 21 9.57 2.57 -16.02
N GLU A 22 8.44 2.22 -15.42
CA GLU A 22 7.43 3.18 -14.99
C GLU A 22 7.53 3.42 -13.48
N ASP A 23 7.48 4.69 -13.09
CA ASP A 23 7.35 5.13 -11.71
C ASP A 23 5.89 5.52 -11.45
N LEU A 24 5.31 4.96 -10.41
CA LEU A 24 3.92 5.19 -10.02
C LEU A 24 3.89 5.66 -8.57
N GLU A 25 3.07 6.66 -8.28
CA GLU A 25 2.77 7.10 -6.93
C GLU A 25 1.41 6.53 -6.51
N ILE A 26 1.38 5.82 -5.39
CA ILE A 26 0.18 5.20 -4.81
C ILE A 26 -0.17 5.98 -3.55
N GLU A 27 -1.24 6.76 -3.61
CA GLU A 27 -1.63 7.73 -2.56
C GLU A 27 -2.88 7.31 -1.75
N SER A 28 -3.54 6.23 -2.15
CA SER A 28 -4.79 5.78 -1.53
C SER A 28 -4.98 4.27 -1.61
N LEU A 29 -5.80 3.71 -0.72
CA LEU A 29 -6.12 2.29 -0.74
C LEU A 29 -6.79 1.85 -2.05
N ASP A 30 -7.62 2.71 -2.64
CA ASP A 30 -8.25 2.45 -3.95
C ASP A 30 -7.21 2.38 -5.07
N SER A 31 -6.26 3.33 -5.11
CA SER A 31 -5.14 3.27 -6.08
C SER A 31 -4.26 2.02 -5.90
N ALA A 32 -4.04 1.59 -4.65
CA ALA A 32 -3.29 0.37 -4.34
C ALA A 32 -4.03 -0.90 -4.81
N ILE A 33 -5.35 -0.96 -4.64
CA ILE A 33 -6.21 -2.03 -5.17
C ILE A 33 -6.12 -2.09 -6.70
N HIS A 34 -6.23 -0.93 -7.36
CA HIS A 34 -6.11 -0.84 -8.81
C HIS A 34 -4.75 -1.32 -9.31
N PHE A 35 -3.67 -0.93 -8.60
CA PHE A 35 -2.32 -1.38 -8.90
C PHE A 35 -2.14 -2.90 -8.78
N ILE A 36 -2.61 -3.53 -7.69
CA ILE A 36 -2.52 -5.00 -7.57
C ILE A 36 -3.33 -5.68 -8.68
N ARG A 37 -4.49 -5.13 -9.04
CA ARG A 37 -5.31 -5.65 -10.14
C ARG A 37 -4.60 -5.57 -11.49
N SER A 38 -3.83 -4.51 -11.77
CA SER A 38 -3.06 -4.43 -13.01
C SER A 38 -1.96 -5.49 -13.10
N LEU A 39 -1.44 -5.94 -11.95
CA LEU A 39 -0.43 -7.01 -11.87
C LEU A 39 -1.02 -8.43 -11.93
N ARG A 40 -2.34 -8.62 -12.01
CA ARG A 40 -2.99 -9.94 -11.90
C ARG A 40 -2.49 -10.98 -12.92
N HIS A 41 -2.04 -10.54 -14.09
CA HIS A 41 -1.52 -11.42 -15.13
C HIS A 41 -0.01 -11.73 -14.96
N ASP A 42 0.65 -11.07 -14.02
CA ASP A 42 2.06 -11.27 -13.70
C ASP A 42 2.24 -12.22 -12.52
N HIS A 43 3.43 -12.82 -12.41
CA HIS A 43 3.79 -13.71 -11.30
C HIS A 43 3.60 -13.07 -9.93
N LEU A 44 3.80 -11.76 -9.82
CA LEU A 44 3.61 -10.99 -8.58
C LEU A 44 2.14 -10.90 -8.17
N GLY A 45 1.22 -10.69 -9.13
CA GLY A 45 -0.21 -10.56 -8.84
C GLY A 45 -0.84 -11.85 -8.33
N ARG A 46 -0.33 -13.02 -8.75
CA ARG A 46 -0.83 -14.33 -8.30
C ARG A 46 -0.66 -14.57 -6.79
N TYR A 47 0.38 -13.98 -6.17
CA TYR A 47 0.61 -14.10 -4.73
C TYR A 47 -0.07 -13.01 -3.91
N ALA A 48 -0.67 -12.01 -4.57
CA ALA A 48 -1.32 -10.88 -3.93
C ALA A 48 -2.83 -11.07 -3.72
N GLU A 49 -3.44 -12.20 -4.10
CA GLU A 49 -4.90 -12.40 -4.06
C GLU A 49 -5.51 -12.26 -2.65
N MET A 50 -4.83 -12.80 -1.64
CA MET A 50 -5.26 -12.68 -0.24
C MET A 50 -5.16 -11.23 0.24
N LEU A 51 -4.06 -10.54 -0.10
CA LEU A 51 -3.86 -9.13 0.22
C LEU A 51 -4.95 -8.27 -0.45
N LEU A 52 -5.21 -8.49 -1.74
CA LEU A 52 -6.25 -7.81 -2.51
C LEU A 52 -7.62 -7.98 -1.85
N THR A 53 -7.97 -9.21 -1.46
CA THR A 53 -9.25 -9.49 -0.78
C THR A 53 -9.39 -8.72 0.53
N GLN A 54 -8.32 -8.63 1.32
CA GLN A 54 -8.30 -7.89 2.59
C GLN A 54 -8.46 -6.38 2.36
N MET A 55 -7.74 -5.83 1.39
CA MET A 55 -7.85 -4.41 1.01
C MET A 55 -9.26 -4.08 0.51
N GLU A 56 -9.82 -4.90 -0.38
CA GLU A 56 -11.17 -4.73 -0.91
C GLU A 56 -12.26 -4.86 0.17
N SER A 57 -11.97 -5.51 1.30
CA SER A 57 -12.91 -5.70 2.40
C SER A 57 -12.77 -4.68 3.53
N ALA A 58 -11.75 -3.82 3.50
CA ALA A 58 -11.53 -2.81 4.52
C ALA A 58 -12.60 -1.70 4.44
N ARG A 59 -13.44 -1.60 5.47
CA ARG A 59 -14.56 -0.62 5.53
C ARG A 59 -14.42 0.37 6.67
N GLN A 60 -13.73 -0.02 7.73
CA GLN A 60 -13.50 0.83 8.90
C GLN A 60 -12.12 1.50 8.80
N PRO A 61 -11.91 2.70 9.36
CA PRO A 61 -10.62 3.39 9.30
C PRO A 61 -9.44 2.54 9.78
N GLN A 62 -9.62 1.76 10.86
CA GLN A 62 -8.57 0.86 11.35
C GLN A 62 -8.23 -0.23 10.33
N GLN A 63 -9.24 -0.84 9.70
CA GLN A 63 -9.03 -1.86 8.67
C GLN A 63 -8.32 -1.28 7.44
N GLN A 64 -8.65 -0.04 7.07
CA GLN A 64 -7.99 0.65 5.96
C GLN A 64 -6.52 0.92 6.27
N HIS A 65 -6.23 1.35 7.50
CA HIS A 65 -4.86 1.51 7.99
C HIS A 65 -4.09 0.18 7.95
N ASP A 66 -4.66 -0.89 8.49
CA ASP A 66 -3.99 -2.20 8.53
C ASP A 66 -3.77 -2.77 7.12
N ALA A 67 -4.75 -2.60 6.22
CA ALA A 67 -4.63 -2.96 4.82
C ALA A 67 -3.53 -2.15 4.11
N TRP A 68 -3.39 -0.87 4.43
CA TRP A 68 -2.32 -0.03 3.91
C TRP A 68 -0.94 -0.49 4.37
N VAL A 69 -0.78 -0.81 5.66
CA VAL A 69 0.47 -1.34 6.21
C VAL A 69 0.84 -2.66 5.55
N ALA A 70 -0.13 -3.56 5.35
CA ALA A 70 0.09 -4.82 4.65
C ALA A 70 0.52 -4.59 3.19
N PHE A 71 -0.12 -3.66 2.49
CA PHE A 71 0.26 -3.27 1.13
C PHE A 71 1.68 -2.71 1.05
N SER A 72 2.05 -1.79 1.95
CA SER A 72 3.42 -1.25 2.02
C SER A 72 4.44 -2.37 2.24
N THR A 73 4.16 -3.27 3.19
CA THR A 73 5.06 -4.38 3.53
C THR A 73 5.23 -5.33 2.34
N TRP A 74 4.15 -5.64 1.64
CA TRP A 74 4.19 -6.46 0.43
C TRP A 74 5.00 -5.78 -0.69
N THR A 75 4.81 -4.48 -0.89
CA THR A 75 5.55 -3.68 -1.88
C THR A 75 7.06 -3.69 -1.60
N ASP A 76 7.45 -3.55 -0.32
CA ASP A 76 8.83 -3.67 0.14
C ASP A 76 9.39 -5.07 -0.11
N ALA A 77 8.64 -6.12 0.25
CA ALA A 77 9.05 -7.51 0.06
C ALA A 77 9.21 -7.90 -1.42
N CYS A 78 8.43 -7.28 -2.30
CA CYS A 78 8.54 -7.47 -3.75
C CYS A 78 9.62 -6.58 -4.39
N HIS A 79 10.39 -5.81 -3.61
CA HIS A 79 11.39 -4.86 -4.09
C HIS A 79 10.85 -3.85 -5.11
N LEU A 80 9.56 -3.51 -5.00
CA LEU A 80 8.90 -2.57 -5.91
C LEU A 80 9.10 -1.13 -5.48
N ARG A 81 9.46 -0.89 -4.22
CA ARG A 81 9.57 0.47 -3.68
C ARG A 81 10.77 1.21 -4.26
N HIS A 82 10.49 2.37 -4.84
CA HIS A 82 11.50 3.22 -5.45
C HIS A 82 12.19 4.15 -4.44
N ASP A 83 11.75 4.20 -3.18
CA ASP A 83 12.33 5.03 -2.11
C ASP A 83 13.73 4.58 -1.64
N SER A 84 14.41 3.70 -2.39
CA SER A 84 15.78 3.24 -2.13
C SER A 84 16.83 4.26 -2.61
N GLY A 85 16.75 5.45 -2.05
CA GLY A 85 17.85 6.40 -1.87
C GLY A 85 17.48 7.23 -0.65
N HIS A 86 17.97 6.95 0.56
CA HIS A 86 19.23 7.51 1.02
C HIS A 86 19.86 6.68 2.14
N TRP A 87 20.89 5.89 1.81
CA TRP A 87 22.05 5.69 2.70
C TRP A 87 22.97 6.94 2.67
N SER A 88 22.41 8.16 2.79
CA SER A 88 23.17 9.42 2.73
C SER A 88 23.31 10.13 4.09
N ARG A 89 22.98 9.44 5.19
CA ARG A 89 23.36 9.87 6.55
C ARG A 89 23.85 8.66 7.35
N ALA A 90 24.95 8.06 6.90
CA ALA A 90 25.95 7.59 7.86
C ALA A 90 26.81 8.82 8.17
N ALA A 91 26.50 9.47 9.30
CA ALA A 91 27.36 10.47 9.92
C ALA A 91 28.53 9.77 10.62
#